data_AF-A0A382N0T4-F1
#
_entry.id   AF-A0A382N0T4-F1
#
_cell.length_a   1.000
_cell.length_b   1.000
_cell.length_c   1.000
_cell.angle_alpha   90.00
_cell.angle_beta   90.00
_cell.angle_gamma   90.00
#
_symmetry.space_group_name_H-M   'P 1'
#
loop_
_entity.id
_entity.type
_entity.pdbx_description
1 polymer ?
#
loop_
_entity_poly.entity_id
_entity_poly.type
_entity_poly.pdbx_seq_one_letter_code
_entity_poly.pdbx_strand_id
1 'polypeptide(L)'
;MVKLAANLSMLFNEYEFLDRFEMAARSGFQGVEYTFPYEYPIDDLKHALSEAKVSQVLHNLPPGNWSSGDRGIACDPSRQSEFHDSVEATIEYATALNCQIVNCLAGLTPEGFSSEEINQTLIENLRYAGEKLRSAGIQ
;
A
#
# COMPACT_ATOMS: atom_id res chain seq x y z
N MET A 1 -25.93 -3.63 5.80
CA MET A 1 -25.51 -3.72 4.39
C MET A 1 -23.99 -3.69 4.37
N VAL A 2 -23.35 -4.52 3.52
CA VAL A 2 -21.89 -4.57 3.42
C VAL A 2 -21.37 -3.30 2.75
N LYS A 3 -20.26 -2.74 3.25
CA LYS A 3 -19.55 -1.64 2.58
C LYS A 3 -18.53 -2.24 1.62
N LEU A 4 -18.62 -1.89 0.34
CA LEU A 4 -17.72 -2.37 -0.71
C LEU A 4 -16.77 -1.25 -1.13
N ALA A 5 -15.51 -1.60 -1.41
CA ALA A 5 -14.53 -0.73 -2.02
C ALA A 5 -14.20 -1.23 -3.44
N ALA A 6 -14.03 -0.32 -4.39
CA ALA A 6 -13.56 -0.68 -5.73
C ALA A 6 -12.03 -0.78 -5.73
N ASN A 7 -11.49 -1.91 -6.17
CA ASN A 7 -10.05 -2.04 -6.38
C ASN A 7 -9.68 -1.48 -7.75
N LEU A 8 -9.12 -0.26 -7.80
CA LEU A 8 -8.82 0.48 -9.04
C LEU A 8 -7.62 -0.08 -9.80
N SER A 9 -6.85 -0.99 -9.20
CA SER A 9 -5.81 -1.75 -9.92
C SER A 9 -6.41 -2.91 -10.74
N MET A 10 -7.64 -3.35 -10.42
CA MET A 10 -8.31 -4.45 -11.11
C MET A 10 -9.54 -4.01 -11.92
N LEU A 11 -10.21 -2.94 -11.49
CA LEU A 11 -11.43 -2.41 -12.11
C LEU A 11 -11.13 -1.11 -12.86
N PHE A 12 -11.97 -0.81 -13.86
CA PHE A 12 -11.89 0.43 -14.65
C PHE A 12 -10.58 0.60 -15.41
N ASN A 13 -9.95 -0.51 -15.83
CA ASN A 13 -8.69 -0.52 -16.56
C ASN A 13 -8.80 0.05 -17.98
N GLU A 14 -10.02 0.33 -18.45
CA GLU A 14 -10.31 1.04 -19.70
C GLU A 14 -10.03 2.55 -19.60
N TYR A 15 -9.73 3.05 -18.41
CA TYR A 15 -9.43 4.46 -18.11
C TYR A 15 -8.03 4.64 -17.51
N GLU A 16 -7.47 5.85 -17.67
CA GLU A 16 -6.27 6.27 -16.96
C GLU A 16 -6.50 6.25 -15.45
N PHE A 17 -5.46 5.96 -14.66
CA PHE A 17 -5.60 5.63 -13.23
C PHE A 17 -6.39 6.69 -12.42
N LEU A 18 -6.08 7.97 -12.60
CA LEU A 18 -6.74 9.05 -11.86
C LEU A 18 -8.23 9.22 -12.23
N ASP A 19 -8.62 8.86 -13.46
CA ASP A 19 -10.02 8.91 -13.89
C ASP A 19 -10.86 7.78 -13.27
N ARG A 20 -10.22 6.70 -12.80
CA ARG A 20 -10.91 5.53 -12.22
C ARG A 20 -11.63 5.86 -10.92
N PHE A 21 -11.17 6.87 -10.18
CA PHE A 21 -11.82 7.32 -8.95
C PHE A 21 -13.25 7.80 -9.24
N GLU A 22 -13.42 8.61 -10.29
CA GLU A 22 -14.74 9.07 -10.73
C GLU A 22 -15.59 7.90 -11.22
N MET A 23 -15.01 6.95 -11.97
CA MET A 23 -15.75 5.78 -12.47
C MET A 23 -16.26 4.88 -11.33
N ALA A 24 -15.48 4.72 -10.27
CA ALA A 24 -15.91 4.02 -9.07
C ALA A 24 -17.08 4.75 -8.38
N ALA A 25 -16.99 6.06 -8.22
CA ALA A 25 -18.05 6.87 -7.63
C ALA A 25 -19.36 6.80 -8.42
N ARG A 26 -19.28 6.96 -9.76
CA ARG A 26 -20.44 6.83 -10.67
C ARG A 26 -21.08 5.44 -10.64
N SER A 27 -20.29 4.42 -10.31
CA SER A 27 -20.76 3.04 -10.12
C SER A 27 -21.34 2.77 -8.72
N GLY A 28 -21.40 3.79 -7.85
CA GLY A 28 -22.00 3.72 -6.52
C GLY A 28 -21.04 3.31 -5.39
N PHE A 29 -19.74 3.17 -5.67
CA PHE A 29 -18.76 2.93 -4.61
C PHE A 29 -18.52 4.19 -3.79
N GLN A 30 -18.36 4.01 -2.48
CA GLN A 30 -18.02 5.09 -1.54
C GLN A 30 -16.57 5.00 -1.06
N GLY A 31 -15.89 3.91 -1.38
CA GLY A 31 -14.49 3.67 -1.04
C GLY A 31 -13.74 3.05 -2.21
N VAL A 32 -12.45 3.33 -2.27
CA VAL A 32 -11.53 2.80 -3.27
C VAL A 32 -10.29 2.23 -2.59
N GLU A 33 -9.71 1.22 -3.20
CA GLU A 33 -8.39 0.70 -2.87
C GLU A 33 -7.60 0.50 -4.16
N TYR A 34 -6.29 0.40 -4.05
CA TYR A 34 -5.40 0.07 -5.18
C TYR A 34 -4.04 -0.34 -4.63
N THR A 35 -3.24 -1.00 -5.45
CA THR A 35 -2.03 -1.68 -4.98
C THR A 35 -0.98 -0.69 -4.45
N PHE A 36 -0.58 0.31 -5.23
CA PHE A 36 0.52 1.21 -4.90
C PHE A 36 0.23 2.66 -5.33
N PRO A 37 0.31 3.66 -4.43
CA PRO A 37 0.14 5.08 -4.79
C PRO A 37 1.42 5.75 -5.33
N TYR A 38 2.59 5.16 -5.11
CA TYR A 38 3.89 5.87 -5.08
C TYR A 38 4.39 6.47 -6.40
N GLU A 39 3.76 6.14 -7.53
CA GLU A 39 4.06 6.75 -8.83
C GLU A 39 3.30 8.08 -9.04
N TYR A 40 2.35 8.39 -8.17
CA TYR A 40 1.52 9.58 -8.25
C TYR A 40 1.84 10.54 -7.11
N PRO A 41 1.95 11.86 -7.39
CA PRO A 41 2.00 12.86 -6.33
C PRO A 41 0.80 12.76 -5.39
N ILE A 42 1.06 12.91 -4.09
CA ILE A 42 0.02 12.88 -3.04
C ILE A 42 -1.13 13.85 -3.34
N ASP A 43 -0.83 15.05 -3.84
CA ASP A 43 -1.85 16.06 -4.12
C ASP A 43 -2.78 15.68 -5.28
N ASP A 44 -2.27 14.97 -6.29
CA ASP A 44 -3.10 14.46 -7.39
C ASP A 44 -4.08 13.40 -6.89
N LEU A 45 -3.62 12.50 -6.03
CA LEU A 45 -4.46 11.48 -5.40
C LEU A 45 -5.52 12.10 -4.47
N LYS A 46 -5.13 13.10 -3.67
CA LYS A 46 -6.07 13.84 -2.81
C LYS A 46 -7.13 14.56 -3.64
N HIS A 47 -6.73 15.18 -4.74
CA HIS A 47 -7.66 15.83 -5.66
C HIS A 47 -8.65 14.83 -6.25
N ALA A 48 -8.17 13.69 -6.75
CA ALA A 48 -9.02 12.63 -7.32
C ALA A 48 -10.02 12.07 -6.29
N LEU A 49 -9.57 11.77 -5.05
CA LEU A 49 -10.44 11.32 -3.95
C LEU A 49 -11.53 12.35 -3.62
N SER A 50 -11.15 13.63 -3.52
CA SER A 50 -12.03 14.73 -3.17
C SER A 50 -13.10 14.98 -4.25
N GLU A 51 -12.69 15.08 -5.52
CA GLU A 51 -13.60 15.33 -6.64
C GLU A 51 -14.60 14.17 -6.81
N ALA A 52 -14.12 12.93 -6.72
CA ALA A 52 -14.96 11.74 -6.82
C ALA A 52 -15.80 11.48 -5.54
N LYS A 53 -15.49 12.14 -4.42
CA LYS A 53 -16.13 11.96 -3.11
C LYS A 53 -16.09 10.52 -2.61
N VAL A 54 -14.96 9.86 -2.79
CA VAL A 54 -14.69 8.50 -2.31
C VAL A 54 -13.59 8.49 -1.26
N SER A 55 -13.62 7.52 -0.35
CA SER A 55 -12.59 7.37 0.69
C SER A 55 -11.49 6.40 0.25
N GLN A 56 -10.23 6.67 0.62
CA GLN A 56 -9.17 5.68 0.51
C GLN A 56 -9.36 4.61 1.58
N VAL A 57 -9.52 3.35 1.17
CA VAL A 57 -9.77 2.22 2.08
C VAL A 57 -8.50 1.46 2.39
N LEU A 58 -7.70 1.15 1.38
CA LEU A 58 -6.46 0.37 1.52
C LEU A 58 -5.47 0.70 0.41
N HIS A 59 -4.17 0.63 0.74
CA HIS A 59 -3.09 0.45 -0.22
C HIS A 59 -1.96 -0.39 0.39
N ASN A 60 -1.01 -0.85 -0.40
CA ASN A 60 0.13 -1.61 0.11
C ASN A 60 1.31 -0.68 0.43
N LEU A 61 2.25 -1.16 1.25
CA LEU A 61 3.61 -0.62 1.36
C LEU A 61 4.34 -0.69 0.00
N PRO A 62 5.42 0.09 -0.23
CA PRO A 62 6.27 -0.06 -1.41
C PRO A 62 6.73 -1.51 -1.59
N PRO A 63 6.62 -2.10 -2.79
CA PRO A 63 6.84 -3.53 -2.96
C PRO A 63 8.30 -3.92 -3.25
N GLY A 64 9.23 -2.97 -3.21
CA GLY A 64 10.53 -3.08 -3.87
C GLY A 64 10.41 -2.82 -5.38
N ASN A 65 11.30 -3.43 -6.17
CA ASN A 65 11.31 -3.32 -7.63
C ASN A 65 10.36 -4.35 -8.26
N TRP A 66 9.09 -3.98 -8.36
CA TRP A 66 8.04 -4.84 -8.92
C TRP A 66 8.36 -5.36 -10.33
N SER A 67 8.96 -4.50 -11.17
CA SER A 67 9.33 -4.82 -12.54
C SER A 67 10.46 -5.85 -12.64
N SER A 68 11.35 -5.90 -11.64
CA SER A 68 12.43 -6.89 -11.56
C SER A 68 12.03 -8.16 -10.80
N GLY A 69 10.77 -8.27 -10.37
CA GLY A 69 10.20 -9.48 -9.80
C GLY A 69 9.86 -9.41 -8.32
N ASP A 70 10.16 -8.30 -7.63
CA ASP A 70 9.84 -8.17 -6.21
C ASP A 70 8.33 -8.21 -5.97
N ARG A 71 7.92 -8.80 -4.85
CA ARG A 71 6.51 -8.93 -4.43
C ARG A 71 6.35 -8.53 -2.97
N GLY A 72 7.06 -7.49 -2.55
CA GLY A 72 7.35 -7.18 -1.16
C GLY A 72 8.78 -7.58 -0.78
N ILE A 73 9.28 -6.96 0.29
CA ILE A 73 10.68 -7.11 0.75
C ILE A 73 10.77 -7.31 2.27
N ALA A 74 9.63 -7.45 2.97
CA ALA A 74 9.59 -7.48 4.43
C ALA A 74 10.31 -8.68 5.04
N CYS A 75 10.46 -9.79 4.31
CA CYS A 75 11.17 -10.98 4.77
C CYS A 75 12.65 -11.04 4.35
N ASP A 76 13.17 -10.05 3.61
CA ASP A 76 14.54 -10.07 3.08
C ASP A 76 15.57 -9.51 4.09
N PRO A 77 16.46 -10.35 4.66
CA PRO A 77 17.43 -9.91 5.66
C PRO A 77 18.42 -8.87 5.14
N SER A 78 18.64 -8.82 3.82
CA SER A 78 19.59 -7.89 3.19
C SER A 78 18.98 -6.50 2.92
N ARG A 79 17.67 -6.33 3.03
CA ARG A 79 16.94 -5.11 2.63
C ARG A 79 16.17 -4.43 3.76
N GLN A 80 16.55 -4.67 5.01
CA GLN A 80 15.89 -4.09 6.19
C GLN A 80 15.83 -2.56 6.17
N SER A 81 16.92 -1.88 5.76
CA SER A 81 16.93 -0.42 5.66
C SER A 81 15.92 0.08 4.63
N GLU A 82 15.85 -0.56 3.46
CA GLU A 82 14.88 -0.22 2.43
C GLU A 82 13.45 -0.48 2.91
N PHE A 83 13.23 -1.57 3.64
CA PHE A 83 11.94 -1.85 4.27
C PHE A 83 11.56 -0.74 5.27
N HIS A 84 12.49 -0.27 6.10
CA HIS A 84 12.23 0.81 7.06
C HIS A 84 11.85 2.12 6.36
N ASP A 85 12.57 2.48 5.29
CA ASP A 85 12.26 3.65 4.47
C ASP A 85 10.86 3.52 3.83
N SER A 86 10.50 2.30 3.43
CA SER A 86 9.18 1.99 2.86
C SER A 86 8.03 2.25 3.85
N VAL A 87 8.26 2.00 5.14
CA VAL A 87 7.28 2.27 6.21
C VAL A 87 7.07 3.77 6.39
N GLU A 88 8.15 4.56 6.37
CA GLU A 88 8.05 6.02 6.48
C GLU A 88 7.29 6.63 5.29
N ALA A 89 7.59 6.19 4.06
CA ALA A 89 6.84 6.60 2.87
C ALA A 89 5.36 6.18 2.95
N THR A 90 5.08 5.00 3.49
CA THR A 90 3.70 4.53 3.70
C THR A 90 2.95 5.42 4.68
N ILE A 91 3.57 5.83 5.78
CA ILE A 91 2.97 6.74 6.75
C ILE A 91 2.65 8.09 6.11
N GLU A 92 3.56 8.63 5.30
CA GLU A 92 3.35 9.89 4.57
C GLU A 92 2.10 9.82 3.68
N TYR A 93 2.03 8.82 2.80
CA TYR A 93 0.89 8.66 1.88
C TYR A 93 -0.41 8.33 2.63
N ALA A 94 -0.39 7.36 3.55
CA ALA A 94 -1.59 6.96 4.27
C ALA A 94 -2.17 8.11 5.10
N THR A 95 -1.32 8.90 5.77
CA THR A 95 -1.74 10.08 6.52
C THR A 95 -2.36 11.12 5.59
N ALA A 96 -1.70 11.45 4.48
CA ALA A 96 -2.18 12.48 3.56
C ALA A 96 -3.48 12.10 2.84
N LEU A 97 -3.70 10.81 2.59
CA LEU A 97 -4.90 10.26 1.96
C LEU A 97 -6.00 9.87 2.97
N ASN A 98 -5.75 10.06 4.27
CA ASN A 98 -6.63 9.62 5.36
C ASN A 98 -6.97 8.10 5.25
N CYS A 99 -6.00 7.29 4.84
CA CYS A 99 -6.08 5.85 4.75
C CYS A 99 -5.66 5.23 6.09
N GLN A 100 -6.57 4.48 6.72
CA GLN A 100 -6.31 3.90 8.05
C GLN A 100 -5.79 2.47 7.99
N ILE A 101 -5.79 1.82 6.82
CA ILE A 101 -5.41 0.42 6.68
C ILE A 101 -4.39 0.30 5.56
N VAL A 102 -3.26 -0.32 5.84
CA VAL A 102 -2.25 -0.64 4.82
C VAL A 102 -1.91 -2.12 4.83
N ASN A 103 -1.41 -2.62 3.71
CA ASN A 103 -1.00 -4.02 3.59
C ASN A 103 0.51 -4.15 3.38
N CYS A 104 1.16 -4.91 4.24
CA CYS A 104 2.58 -5.22 4.17
C CYS A 104 2.80 -6.55 3.45
N LEU A 105 3.31 -6.48 2.21
CA LEU A 105 3.68 -7.68 1.47
C LEU A 105 4.96 -8.30 2.05
N ALA A 106 4.89 -9.59 2.39
CA ALA A 106 6.02 -10.32 2.97
C ALA A 106 7.22 -10.38 2.02
N GLY A 107 6.97 -10.58 0.72
CA GLY A 107 8.00 -10.81 -0.29
C GLY A 107 8.17 -12.29 -0.67
N LEU A 108 9.01 -12.51 -1.68
CA LEU A 108 9.45 -13.86 -2.07
C LEU A 108 10.57 -14.32 -1.14
N THR A 109 10.69 -15.63 -0.93
CA THR A 109 11.79 -16.21 -0.13
C THR A 109 13.15 -15.85 -0.75
N PRO A 110 13.99 -15.06 -0.08
CA PRO A 110 15.31 -14.70 -0.61
C PRO A 110 16.27 -15.90 -0.60
N GLU A 111 17.17 -15.95 -1.56
CA GLU A 111 18.23 -16.96 -1.61
C GLU A 111 19.37 -16.62 -0.64
N GLY A 112 20.12 -17.64 -0.22
CA GLY A 112 21.32 -17.45 0.61
C GLY A 112 21.07 -17.29 2.11
N PHE A 113 19.81 -17.33 2.56
CA PHE A 113 19.43 -17.28 3.97
C PHE A 113 18.69 -18.55 4.41
N SER A 114 18.82 -18.91 5.67
CA SER A 114 18.03 -19.97 6.27
C SER A 114 16.57 -19.53 6.45
N SER A 115 15.64 -20.49 6.47
CA SER A 115 14.22 -20.19 6.73
C SER A 115 13.99 -19.51 8.08
N GLU A 116 14.85 -19.77 9.07
CA GLU A 116 14.79 -19.13 10.38
C GLU A 116 15.17 -17.64 10.29
N GLU A 117 16.25 -17.30 9.57
CA GLU A 117 16.66 -15.90 9.36
C GLU A 117 15.58 -15.10 8.61
N ILE A 118 14.97 -15.70 7.59
CA ILE A 118 13.88 -15.08 6.81
C ILE A 118 12.65 -14.85 7.68
N ASN A 119 12.25 -15.86 8.46
CA ASN A 119 11.09 -15.74 9.35
C ASN A 119 11.34 -14.72 10.46
N GLN A 120 12.52 -14.73 11.07
CA GLN A 120 12.90 -13.77 12.10
C GLN A 120 12.90 -12.35 11.55
N THR A 121 13.46 -12.15 10.35
CA THR A 121 13.45 -10.85 9.66
C THR A 121 12.03 -10.35 9.42
N LEU A 122 11.14 -11.22 8.91
CA LEU A 122 9.73 -10.86 8.70
C LEU A 122 9.04 -10.44 10.00
N ILE A 123 9.27 -11.18 11.10
CA ILE A 123 8.69 -10.86 12.41
C ILE A 123 9.20 -9.50 12.92
N GLU A 124 10.51 -9.25 12.83
CA GLU A 124 11.12 -8.00 13.29
C GLU A 124 10.61 -6.81 12.47
N ASN A 125 10.57 -6.94 11.15
CA ASN A 125 10.05 -5.92 10.25
C ASN A 125 8.55 -5.64 10.47
N LEU A 126 7.72 -6.67 10.66
CA LEU A 126 6.31 -6.48 10.96
C LEU A 126 6.09 -5.82 12.34
N ARG A 127 6.92 -6.11 13.34
CA ARG A 127 6.88 -5.41 14.63
C ARG A 127 7.25 -3.94 14.46
N TYR A 128 8.35 -3.66 13.76
CA TYR A 128 8.79 -2.29 13.46
C TYR A 128 7.69 -1.50 12.74
N ALA A 129 7.16 -2.04 11.64
CA ALA A 129 6.09 -1.41 10.88
C ALA A 129 4.84 -1.20 11.74
N GLY A 130 4.43 -2.22 12.50
CA GLY A 130 3.26 -2.16 13.37
C GLY A 130 3.37 -1.09 14.47
N GLU A 131 4.54 -0.88 15.05
CA GLU A 131 4.77 0.19 16.04
C GLU A 131 4.72 1.58 15.42
N LYS A 132 5.36 1.75 14.26
CA LYS A 132 5.41 3.01 13.52
C LYS A 132 4.05 3.42 12.97
N LEU A 133 3.36 2.51 12.30
CA LEU A 133 2.02 2.72 11.74
C LEU A 133 1.01 3.04 12.85
N ARG A 134 1.02 2.29 13.95
CA ARG A 134 0.15 2.54 15.11
C ARG A 134 0.36 3.94 15.68
N SER A 135 1.61 4.41 15.76
CA SER A 135 1.92 5.75 16.26
C SER A 135 1.36 6.86 15.35
N ALA A 136 1.17 6.57 14.07
CA ALA A 136 0.51 7.44 13.09
C ALA A 136 -1.02 7.21 12.98
N GLY A 137 -1.60 6.30 13.77
CA GLY A 137 -3.03 5.97 13.70
C GLY A 137 -3.43 5.09 12.53
N ILE A 138 -2.47 4.37 11.94
CA ILE A 138 -2.65 3.46 10.80
C ILE A 138 -2.55 2.01 11.30
N GLN A 139 -3.37 1.13 10.74
CA GLN A 139 -3.40 -0.31 10.98
C GLN A 139 -2.64 -1.08 9.90
#